data_AF-A0A8J4U2M0-F1
#
_entry.id   AF-A0A8J4U2M0-F1
#
_cell.length_a   1.000
_cell.length_b   1.000
_cell.length_c   1.000
_cell.angle_alpha   90.00
_cell.angle_beta   90.00
_cell.angle_gamma   90.00
#
_symmetry.space_group_name_H-M   'P 1'
#
loop_
_entity.id
_entity.type
_entity.pdbx_description
1 polymer ?
#
loop_
_entity_poly.entity_id
_entity_poly.type
_entity_poly.pdbx_seq_one_letter_code
_entity_poly.pdbx_strand_id
1 'polypeptide(L)'
;SLHGQSDIQRVRRDQQESSRNTQNRTGQEVNGGGVAIDTLPDNMTKVVEDSQKYYSWRSFGPGDRRTQELWVDLNSVQEGQVRVHGILSNTHRQAARVALSFDFPFYGHHMRQITIATGGFIFTGEVTHRMLTATQYIAPLMANFDPSFSRNSTVCYLDNGEVFVVQWDKVRLQGREAEGAFTFQAALHRNGTIVFGYRDVPLPVVKINSTEHPVKIGLSDAFMAFISSPQSPESKRRTIYEYHRVEVNTTDIVSRSAFVFSLLPTCLQHTNCDQCIHSNLTTGCGWCNILQRCSDGIDRHRQEWLEFSCSEEAKEGTCEDYIQGGADSSMSPFSSPVPAATPSPAARPGSPVTEDVQTGSPGEEEPPEHTAIIAGVVAALVLLVFLTLLAVYYINTHPTVAPPFYLMQ
;
A
#
# COMPACT_ATOMS: atom_id res chain seq x y z
N SER A 1 -29.34 -27.62 70.46
CA SER A 1 -27.90 -27.52 70.16
C SER A 1 -27.72 -26.55 69.02
N LEU A 2 -27.44 -25.28 69.35
CA LEU A 2 -26.09 -24.66 69.36
C LEU A 2 -25.79 -24.08 67.96
N HIS A 3 -26.12 -22.81 67.71
CA HIS A 3 -25.30 -21.60 67.94
C HIS A 3 -24.06 -21.51 67.05
N GLY A 4 -23.89 -20.37 66.37
CA GLY A 4 -22.58 -19.94 65.85
C GLY A 4 -22.63 -18.98 64.65
N GLN A 5 -23.04 -17.73 64.86
CA GLN A 5 -22.51 -16.59 64.09
C GLN A 5 -21.01 -16.45 64.36
N SER A 6 -20.19 -16.05 63.37
CA SER A 6 -19.55 -14.71 63.37
C SER A 6 -18.49 -14.52 62.26
N ASP A 7 -18.36 -13.24 61.89
CA ASP A 7 -17.17 -12.50 61.46
C ASP A 7 -16.71 -12.44 60.00
N ILE A 8 -17.19 -11.35 59.39
CA ILE A 8 -16.49 -10.43 58.50
C ILE A 8 -15.00 -10.29 58.84
N GLN A 9 -14.12 -10.54 57.87
CA GLN A 9 -12.83 -9.85 57.75
C GLN A 9 -12.59 -9.38 56.32
N ARG A 10 -12.70 -8.07 56.16
CA ARG A 10 -12.23 -7.29 55.01
C ARG A 10 -10.71 -7.17 55.15
N VAL A 11 -9.93 -7.84 54.29
CA VAL A 11 -8.49 -7.59 54.16
C VAL A 11 -8.19 -7.21 52.71
N ARG A 12 -7.97 -5.92 52.54
CA ARG A 12 -7.29 -5.30 51.40
C ARG A 12 -5.84 -5.77 51.45
N ARG A 13 -5.34 -6.42 50.39
CA ARG A 13 -3.90 -6.62 50.21
C ARG A 13 -3.55 -6.47 48.75
N ASP A 14 -2.80 -5.41 48.49
CA ASP A 14 -2.03 -5.19 47.28
C ASP A 14 -1.14 -6.41 47.02
N GLN A 15 -1.11 -6.90 45.77
CA GLN A 15 0.05 -7.61 45.26
C GLN A 15 0.25 -7.29 43.78
N GLN A 16 1.35 -6.58 43.59
CA GLN A 16 2.04 -6.18 42.39
C GLN A 16 2.73 -7.39 41.73
N GLU A 17 2.92 -7.28 40.41
CA GLU A 17 3.86 -8.03 39.54
C GLU A 17 3.55 -9.47 39.10
N SER A 18 3.29 -9.62 37.79
CA SER A 18 4.19 -10.31 36.86
C SER A 18 3.57 -10.38 35.45
N SER A 19 3.69 -9.29 34.69
CA SER A 19 3.42 -9.30 33.24
C SER A 19 4.51 -10.10 32.52
N ARG A 20 4.23 -11.36 32.20
CA ARG A 20 5.09 -12.16 31.31
C ARG A 20 4.87 -11.71 29.87
N ASN A 21 5.75 -10.83 29.41
CA ASN A 21 5.94 -10.52 27.99
C ASN A 21 6.39 -11.79 27.25
N THR A 22 5.52 -12.32 26.40
CA THR A 22 5.89 -13.41 25.49
C THR A 22 6.56 -12.80 24.27
N GLN A 23 7.89 -12.80 24.25
CA GLN A 23 8.68 -12.42 23.08
C GLN A 23 8.47 -13.43 21.95
N ASN A 24 7.74 -13.02 20.91
CA ASN A 24 7.76 -13.71 19.62
C ASN A 24 9.11 -13.51 18.95
N ARG A 25 10.01 -14.47 19.15
CA ARG A 25 11.24 -14.63 18.36
C ARG A 25 10.87 -15.17 16.97
N THR A 26 11.03 -14.36 15.93
CA THR A 26 11.06 -14.85 14.54
C THR A 26 12.29 -14.34 13.81
N GLY A 27 12.98 -15.27 13.16
CA GLY A 27 13.70 -15.09 11.89
C GLY A 27 14.95 -14.21 11.90
N GLN A 28 16.12 -14.85 11.99
CA GLN A 28 17.42 -14.26 11.70
C GLN A 28 17.50 -13.77 10.24
N GLU A 29 17.81 -12.49 10.06
CA GLU A 29 17.88 -11.79 8.77
C GLU A 29 19.16 -12.13 8.00
N VAL A 30 19.03 -12.33 6.68
CA VAL A 30 20.15 -12.32 5.74
C VAL A 30 19.85 -11.28 4.65
N ASN A 31 20.66 -10.22 4.68
CA ASN A 31 20.93 -9.20 3.65
C ASN A 31 19.74 -8.47 2.98
N GLY A 32 19.53 -7.21 3.40
CA GLY A 32 18.68 -6.21 2.74
C GLY A 32 17.89 -5.42 3.78
N GLY A 33 18.22 -4.13 3.96
CA GLY A 33 17.73 -3.26 5.05
C GLY A 33 16.24 -3.46 5.39
N GLY A 34 15.99 -4.08 6.54
CA GLY A 34 14.65 -4.43 7.00
C GLY A 34 13.81 -3.21 7.34
N VAL A 35 12.54 -3.24 6.93
CA VAL A 35 11.51 -2.33 7.41
C VAL A 35 10.85 -2.99 8.60
N ALA A 36 10.77 -2.28 9.73
CA ALA A 36 10.07 -2.75 10.90
C ALA A 36 8.79 -1.94 11.14
N ILE A 37 7.80 -2.60 11.74
CA ILE A 37 6.59 -1.97 12.23
C ILE A 37 6.70 -1.98 13.75
N ASP A 38 6.94 -0.81 14.33
CA ASP A 38 6.97 -0.62 15.78
C ASP A 38 5.87 0.38 16.15
N THR A 39 5.09 0.06 17.19
CA THR A 39 4.31 1.08 17.91
C THR A 39 5.30 1.93 18.70
N LEU A 40 5.36 3.23 18.41
CA LEU A 40 6.30 4.18 19.05
C LEU A 40 6.12 4.23 20.58
N PRO A 41 7.18 4.64 21.31
CA PRO A 41 7.05 5.05 22.71
C PRO A 41 6.19 6.32 22.86
N ASP A 42 5.53 6.42 24.01
CA ASP A 42 4.45 7.36 24.38
C ASP A 42 4.70 8.86 24.10
N ASN A 43 5.94 9.27 23.83
CA ASN A 43 6.28 10.67 23.56
C ASN A 43 6.16 11.07 22.07
N MET A 44 5.81 10.13 21.18
CA MET A 44 5.67 10.39 19.73
C MET A 44 4.40 9.83 19.07
N THR A 45 3.50 9.21 19.82
CA THR A 45 2.26 8.62 19.25
C THR A 45 1.06 8.87 20.13
N LYS A 46 0.20 9.78 19.67
CA LYS A 46 -1.22 9.67 19.98
C LYS A 46 -1.75 8.46 19.19
N VAL A 47 -2.39 7.53 19.89
CA VAL A 47 -3.02 6.34 19.31
C VAL A 47 -4.01 6.74 18.20
N VAL A 48 -3.97 5.93 17.14
CA VAL A 48 -4.61 6.05 15.82
C VAL A 48 -6.10 5.66 15.90
N GLU A 49 -6.91 6.56 16.44
CA GLU A 49 -8.38 6.42 16.45
C GLU A 49 -9.01 7.27 15.35
N ASP A 50 -10.24 6.90 14.95
CA ASP A 50 -11.06 7.66 14.01
C ASP A 50 -11.47 9.00 14.63
N SER A 51 -10.57 9.97 14.52
CA SER A 51 -10.78 11.35 14.98
C SER A 51 -11.69 12.16 14.03
N GLN A 52 -12.24 11.54 12.98
CA GLN A 52 -12.98 12.21 11.90
C GLN A 52 -12.23 13.43 11.36
N LYS A 53 -10.90 13.34 11.30
CA LYS A 53 -10.03 14.46 10.87
C LYS A 53 -9.88 14.52 9.36
N TYR A 54 -9.78 13.37 8.71
CA TYR A 54 -9.52 13.27 7.26
C TYR A 54 -10.74 12.81 6.48
N TYR A 55 -11.59 11.99 7.09
CA TYR A 55 -12.79 11.45 6.49
C TYR A 55 -13.91 11.41 7.51
N SER A 56 -15.13 11.68 7.04
CA SER A 56 -16.37 11.31 7.74
C SER A 56 -17.02 10.16 6.99
N TRP A 57 -17.82 9.32 7.65
CA TRP A 57 -18.43 8.17 6.99
C TRP A 57 -19.89 7.94 7.39
N ARG A 58 -20.62 7.25 6.52
CA ARG A 58 -22.03 6.83 6.72
C ARG A 58 -22.23 5.40 6.22
N SER A 59 -23.06 4.63 6.92
CA SER A 59 -23.47 3.28 6.51
C SER A 59 -24.87 3.27 5.91
N PHE A 60 -25.08 2.36 4.97
CA PHE A 60 -26.33 2.14 4.25
C PHE A 60 -26.64 0.64 4.28
N GLY A 61 -27.77 0.28 4.88
CA GLY A 61 -28.16 -1.12 5.05
C GLY A 61 -28.97 -1.69 3.87
N PRO A 62 -29.37 -2.97 3.95
CA PRO A 62 -30.14 -3.64 2.89
C PRO A 62 -31.52 -3.05 2.61
N GLY A 63 -32.11 -2.35 3.58
CA GLY A 63 -33.40 -1.67 3.43
C GLY A 63 -33.31 -0.25 2.87
N ASP A 64 -32.10 0.31 2.72
CA ASP A 64 -31.92 1.65 2.17
C ASP A 64 -31.93 1.60 0.65
N ARG A 65 -32.76 2.45 0.02
CA ARG A 65 -32.87 2.54 -1.44
C ARG A 65 -31.57 3.03 -2.06
N ARG A 66 -30.82 3.88 -1.35
CA ARG A 66 -29.54 4.43 -1.81
C ARG A 66 -28.45 3.37 -1.93
N THR A 67 -28.55 2.26 -1.21
CA THR A 67 -27.56 1.17 -1.30
C THR A 67 -27.40 0.64 -2.72
N GLN A 68 -28.51 0.57 -3.48
CA GLN A 68 -28.46 0.14 -4.88
C GLN A 68 -27.81 1.19 -5.79
N GLU A 69 -28.05 2.48 -5.52
CA GLU A 69 -27.48 3.60 -6.27
C GLU A 69 -25.97 3.74 -6.05
N LEU A 70 -25.47 3.28 -4.89
CA LEU A 70 -24.05 3.27 -4.54
C LEU A 70 -23.27 2.10 -5.18
N TRP A 71 -23.96 1.16 -5.83
CA TRP A 71 -23.32 0.06 -6.52
C TRP A 71 -23.08 0.39 -8.00
N VAL A 72 -21.82 0.39 -8.40
CA VAL A 72 -21.38 0.56 -9.80
C VAL A 72 -21.54 -0.76 -10.57
N ASP A 73 -22.31 -0.76 -11.67
CA ASP A 73 -22.55 -1.97 -12.47
C ASP A 73 -21.55 -2.08 -13.62
N LEU A 74 -20.47 -2.82 -13.34
CA LEU A 74 -19.39 -3.10 -14.29
C LEU A 74 -19.86 -3.80 -15.58
N ASN A 75 -21.07 -4.35 -15.66
CA ASN A 75 -21.59 -4.91 -16.92
C ASN A 75 -22.23 -3.84 -17.82
N SER A 76 -22.47 -2.65 -17.30
CA SER A 76 -23.10 -1.57 -18.06
C SER A 76 -22.10 -0.93 -19.01
N VAL A 77 -22.47 -0.83 -20.29
CA VAL A 77 -21.62 -0.29 -21.37
C VAL A 77 -21.27 1.19 -21.14
N GLN A 78 -22.03 1.88 -20.29
CA GLN A 78 -21.88 3.32 -20.04
C GLN A 78 -20.70 3.67 -19.12
N GLU A 79 -20.23 2.74 -18.31
CA GLU A 79 -19.25 3.04 -17.26
C GLU A 79 -17.79 2.96 -17.74
N GLY A 80 -17.53 2.38 -18.91
CA GLY A 80 -16.21 2.31 -19.55
C GLY A 80 -15.71 0.86 -19.76
N GLN A 81 -14.45 0.69 -20.18
CA GLN A 81 -13.90 -0.64 -20.44
C GLN A 81 -13.42 -1.29 -19.13
N VAL A 82 -14.15 -2.31 -18.68
CA VAL A 82 -13.74 -3.15 -17.55
C VAL A 82 -12.53 -4.01 -17.92
N ARG A 83 -11.54 -4.03 -17.03
CA ARG A 83 -10.32 -4.82 -17.15
C ARG A 83 -10.30 -5.91 -16.10
N VAL A 84 -10.35 -7.17 -16.54
CA VAL A 84 -10.14 -8.32 -15.66
C VAL A 84 -8.64 -8.54 -15.48
N HIS A 85 -8.16 -8.53 -14.24
CA HIS A 85 -6.74 -8.70 -13.98
C HIS A 85 -6.37 -10.18 -13.90
N GLY A 86 -5.67 -10.69 -14.91
CA GLY A 86 -5.32 -12.11 -15.04
C GLY A 86 -4.61 -12.70 -13.82
N ILE A 87 -3.50 -12.10 -13.37
CA ILE A 87 -2.74 -12.61 -12.21
C ILE A 87 -3.57 -12.57 -10.93
N LEU A 88 -4.11 -11.40 -10.57
CA LEU A 88 -4.92 -11.25 -9.35
C LEU A 88 -6.15 -12.16 -9.32
N SER A 89 -6.74 -12.50 -10.46
CA SER A 89 -7.90 -13.41 -10.52
C SER A 89 -7.53 -14.89 -10.31
N ASN A 90 -6.25 -15.25 -10.37
CA ASN A 90 -5.81 -16.65 -10.39
C ASN A 90 -4.72 -16.98 -9.35
N THR A 91 -4.38 -16.07 -8.44
CA THR A 91 -3.25 -16.24 -7.52
C THR A 91 -3.58 -15.78 -6.10
N HIS A 92 -2.87 -16.36 -5.13
CA HIS A 92 -2.94 -15.96 -3.72
C HIS A 92 -1.83 -14.97 -3.37
N ARG A 93 -2.14 -14.03 -2.47
CA ARG A 93 -1.20 -13.05 -1.90
C ARG A 93 -0.40 -12.29 -2.96
N GLN A 94 -1.08 -11.90 -4.03
CA GLN A 94 -0.52 -11.04 -5.06
C GLN A 94 -1.06 -9.63 -4.95
N ALA A 95 -0.32 -8.70 -5.53
CA ALA A 95 -0.77 -7.34 -5.70
C ALA A 95 -0.24 -6.78 -7.02
N ALA A 96 -1.00 -5.91 -7.65
CA ALA A 96 -0.61 -5.28 -8.90
C ALA A 96 -0.82 -3.77 -8.86
N ARG A 97 0.18 -3.05 -9.37
CA ARG A 97 0.17 -1.59 -9.44
C ARG A 97 -0.67 -1.13 -10.62
N VAL A 98 -1.55 -0.17 -10.38
CA VAL A 98 -2.44 0.41 -11.39
C VAL A 98 -2.31 1.93 -11.33
N ALA A 99 -2.22 2.54 -12.51
CA ALA A 99 -2.25 3.99 -12.68
C ALA A 99 -3.70 4.47 -12.79
N LEU A 100 -4.07 5.46 -11.98
CA LEU A 100 -5.33 6.17 -12.07
C LEU A 100 -5.25 7.22 -13.19
N SER A 101 -6.37 7.43 -13.88
CA SER A 101 -6.51 8.45 -14.92
C SER A 101 -6.66 9.89 -14.35
N PHE A 102 -6.91 10.01 -13.04
CA PHE A 102 -7.06 11.27 -12.32
C PHE A 102 -6.24 11.30 -11.03
N ASP A 103 -6.01 12.50 -10.50
CA ASP A 103 -5.39 12.73 -9.20
C ASP A 103 -6.42 12.47 -8.09
N PHE A 104 -6.32 11.33 -7.41
CA PHE A 104 -7.22 10.98 -6.32
C PHE A 104 -6.73 11.61 -5.01
N PRO A 105 -7.52 12.47 -4.34
CA PRO A 105 -7.13 13.04 -3.06
C PRO A 105 -7.38 12.03 -1.92
N PHE A 106 -6.33 11.70 -1.18
CA PHE A 106 -6.35 10.77 -0.05
C PHE A 106 -5.48 11.30 1.10
N TYR A 107 -6.09 11.57 2.26
CA TYR A 107 -5.40 12.09 3.45
C TYR A 107 -4.59 13.39 3.19
N GLY A 108 -5.09 14.24 2.28
CA GLY A 108 -4.46 15.49 1.89
C GLY A 108 -3.38 15.36 0.80
N HIS A 109 -3.08 14.14 0.34
CA HIS A 109 -2.14 13.89 -0.75
C HIS A 109 -2.89 13.52 -2.03
N HIS A 110 -2.36 13.92 -3.17
CA HIS A 110 -2.88 13.51 -4.47
C HIS A 110 -2.10 12.31 -4.97
N MET A 111 -2.80 11.22 -5.30
CA MET A 111 -2.17 9.99 -5.78
C MET A 111 -2.72 9.57 -7.14
N ARG A 112 -1.80 9.13 -8.02
CA ARG A 112 -2.12 8.51 -9.32
C ARG A 112 -1.75 7.03 -9.39
N GLN A 113 -1.15 6.48 -8.36
CA GLN A 113 -0.63 5.12 -8.37
C GLN A 113 -1.18 4.39 -7.15
N ILE A 114 -1.91 3.32 -7.40
CA ILE A 114 -2.47 2.44 -6.38
C ILE A 114 -1.97 1.01 -6.61
N THR A 115 -2.08 0.16 -5.60
CA THR A 115 -1.76 -1.27 -5.72
C THR A 115 -2.95 -2.11 -5.26
N ILE A 116 -3.59 -2.83 -6.17
CA ILE A 116 -4.72 -3.71 -5.86
C ILE A 116 -4.18 -5.04 -5.35
N ALA A 117 -4.65 -5.50 -4.20
CA ALA A 117 -4.26 -6.78 -3.61
C ALA A 117 -5.37 -7.82 -3.70
N THR A 118 -5.01 -9.09 -3.84
CA THR A 118 -5.97 -10.22 -3.86
C THR A 118 -6.73 -10.36 -2.54
N GLY A 119 -6.15 -9.88 -1.44
CA GLY A 119 -6.72 -9.91 -0.09
C GLY A 119 -7.84 -8.90 0.16
N GLY A 120 -8.46 -8.29 -0.87
CA GLY A 120 -9.64 -7.44 -0.72
C GLY A 120 -9.37 -5.98 -0.31
N PHE A 121 -8.19 -5.44 -0.65
CA PHE A 121 -7.82 -4.06 -0.34
C PHE A 121 -6.94 -3.43 -1.41
N ILE A 122 -6.84 -2.10 -1.36
CA ILE A 122 -5.94 -1.27 -2.16
C ILE A 122 -4.84 -0.75 -1.23
N PHE A 123 -3.58 -1.02 -1.55
CA PHE A 123 -2.43 -0.39 -0.92
C PHE A 123 -2.14 0.96 -1.55
N THR A 124 -1.95 1.99 -0.71
CA THR A 124 -1.81 3.40 -1.15
C THR A 124 -0.43 3.98 -0.87
N GLY A 125 0.49 3.21 -0.30
CA GLY A 125 1.86 3.64 -0.05
C GLY A 125 2.72 3.64 -1.31
N GLU A 126 3.76 4.48 -1.32
CA GLU A 126 4.69 4.58 -2.46
C GLU A 126 5.69 3.44 -2.51
N VAL A 127 6.18 3.03 -1.33
CA VAL A 127 7.20 1.98 -1.19
C VAL A 127 6.51 0.66 -0.89
N THR A 128 6.56 -0.24 -1.86
CA THR A 128 6.12 -1.63 -1.69
C THR A 128 7.07 -2.33 -0.72
N HIS A 129 6.53 -2.85 0.38
CA HIS A 129 7.27 -3.55 1.42
C HIS A 129 6.53 -4.86 1.78
N ARG A 130 7.18 -5.79 2.49
CA ARG A 130 6.58 -7.10 2.80
C ARG A 130 5.28 -7.03 3.60
N MET A 131 5.02 -5.91 4.27
CA MET A 131 3.88 -5.72 5.16
C MET A 131 2.84 -4.73 4.59
N LEU A 132 2.47 -4.88 3.31
CA LEU A 132 1.48 -4.00 2.65
C LEU A 132 0.14 -3.88 3.40
N THR A 133 -0.22 -4.90 4.18
CA THR A 133 -1.46 -4.95 4.97
C THR A 133 -1.40 -4.13 6.27
N ALA A 134 -0.23 -3.61 6.63
CA ALA A 134 -0.02 -3.07 7.96
C ALA A 134 -0.54 -1.65 8.14
N THR A 135 -0.30 -0.75 7.17
CA THR A 135 -0.27 0.69 7.47
C THR A 135 -1.06 1.54 6.47
N GLN A 136 -0.83 1.44 5.17
CA GLN A 136 -1.42 2.36 4.17
C GLN A 136 -2.41 1.65 3.25
N TYR A 137 -3.71 1.79 3.53
CA TYR A 137 -4.71 1.02 2.79
C TYR A 137 -6.07 1.72 2.66
N ILE A 138 -6.78 1.32 1.61
CA ILE A 138 -8.23 1.45 1.45
C ILE A 138 -8.77 0.01 1.40
N ALA A 139 -9.45 -0.41 2.46
CA ALA A 139 -9.86 -1.79 2.65
C ALA A 139 -11.39 -1.88 2.76
N PRO A 140 -12.12 -2.17 1.66
CA PRO A 140 -13.52 -2.54 1.76
C PRO A 140 -13.66 -3.85 2.56
N LEU A 141 -12.81 -4.85 2.31
CA LEU A 141 -12.75 -6.04 3.16
C LEU A 141 -11.39 -6.70 3.03
N MET A 142 -10.44 -6.29 3.87
CA MET A 142 -9.14 -6.96 3.92
C MET A 142 -9.29 -8.28 4.68
N ALA A 143 -8.99 -9.41 4.03
CA ALA A 143 -8.99 -10.73 4.64
C ALA A 143 -8.12 -11.71 3.83
N ASN A 144 -8.00 -12.97 4.28
CA ASN A 144 -7.25 -14.01 3.56
C ASN A 144 -8.01 -14.55 2.33
N PHE A 145 -8.40 -13.66 1.42
CA PHE A 145 -9.04 -14.05 0.17
C PHE A 145 -8.02 -14.66 -0.80
N ASP A 146 -8.45 -15.71 -1.47
CA ASP A 146 -7.70 -16.38 -2.54
C ASP A 146 -8.62 -16.59 -3.75
N PRO A 147 -8.48 -15.74 -4.79
CA PRO A 147 -9.20 -15.90 -6.04
C PRO A 147 -8.89 -17.21 -6.78
N SER A 148 -7.75 -17.88 -6.52
CA SER A 148 -7.35 -19.09 -7.25
C SER A 148 -8.23 -20.32 -6.99
N PHE A 149 -9.03 -20.31 -5.92
CA PHE A 149 -9.93 -21.43 -5.58
C PHE A 149 -11.09 -21.64 -6.54
N SER A 150 -11.39 -20.69 -7.42
CA SER A 150 -12.51 -20.81 -8.34
C SER A 150 -12.24 -20.06 -9.63
N ARG A 151 -12.46 -20.72 -10.77
CA ARG A 151 -12.37 -20.10 -12.10
C ARG A 151 -13.40 -18.99 -12.33
N ASN A 152 -14.44 -18.95 -11.50
CA ASN A 152 -15.48 -17.91 -11.53
C ASN A 152 -15.12 -16.71 -10.66
N SER A 153 -14.02 -16.78 -9.90
CA SER A 153 -13.55 -15.66 -9.08
C SER A 153 -12.74 -14.71 -9.96
N THR A 154 -13.04 -13.42 -9.88
CA THR A 154 -12.30 -12.42 -10.66
C THR A 154 -11.96 -11.22 -9.79
N VAL A 155 -10.80 -10.62 -10.09
CA VAL A 155 -10.46 -9.27 -9.63
C VAL A 155 -10.44 -8.41 -10.88
N CYS A 156 -11.41 -7.51 -10.99
CA CYS A 156 -11.55 -6.62 -12.13
C CYS A 156 -11.62 -5.17 -11.66
N TYR A 157 -11.27 -4.26 -12.55
CA TYR A 157 -11.34 -2.84 -12.27
C TYR A 157 -11.76 -2.05 -13.50
N LEU A 158 -12.23 -0.85 -13.26
CA LEU A 158 -12.73 0.10 -14.22
C LEU A 158 -12.17 1.48 -13.85
N ASP A 159 -11.78 2.26 -14.85
CA ASP A 159 -11.40 3.65 -14.69
C ASP A 159 -12.01 4.46 -15.84
N ASN A 160 -12.82 5.47 -15.53
CA ASN A 160 -13.50 6.30 -16.53
C ASN A 160 -13.15 7.80 -16.47
N GLY A 161 -12.12 8.17 -15.70
CA GLY A 161 -11.74 9.59 -15.53
C GLY A 161 -12.39 10.29 -14.34
N GLU A 162 -13.56 9.83 -13.92
CA GLU A 162 -14.32 10.42 -12.80
C GLU A 162 -14.44 9.49 -11.59
N VAL A 163 -14.46 8.18 -11.82
CA VAL A 163 -14.43 7.15 -10.80
C VAL A 163 -13.54 6.00 -11.22
N PHE A 164 -12.77 5.50 -10.26
CA PHE A 164 -12.03 4.25 -10.35
C PHE A 164 -12.72 3.21 -9.48
N VAL A 165 -13.09 2.05 -10.03
CA VAL A 165 -13.74 0.97 -9.28
C VAL A 165 -12.91 -0.28 -9.37
N VAL A 166 -12.74 -0.96 -8.25
CA VAL A 166 -12.22 -2.32 -8.20
C VAL A 166 -13.26 -3.23 -7.55
N GLN A 167 -13.48 -4.40 -8.15
CA GLN A 167 -14.40 -5.40 -7.69
C GLN A 167 -13.66 -6.73 -7.49
N TRP A 168 -13.82 -7.29 -6.30
CA TRP A 168 -13.48 -8.68 -6.01
C TRP A 168 -14.76 -9.49 -6.15
N ASP A 169 -14.93 -10.12 -7.31
CA ASP A 169 -16.14 -10.88 -7.66
C ASP A 169 -15.97 -12.35 -7.28
N LYS A 170 -16.90 -12.86 -6.48
CA LYS A 170 -16.98 -14.27 -6.07
C LYS A 170 -15.66 -14.84 -5.51
N VAL A 171 -14.87 -14.03 -4.82
CA VAL A 171 -13.62 -14.48 -4.18
C VAL A 171 -13.93 -15.33 -2.94
N ARG A 172 -13.07 -16.29 -2.60
CA ARG A 172 -13.27 -17.20 -1.47
C ARG A 172 -12.22 -16.99 -0.39
N LEU A 173 -12.59 -17.23 0.86
CA LEU A 173 -11.67 -17.18 1.99
C LEU A 173 -10.86 -18.48 2.07
N GLN A 174 -9.55 -18.35 2.25
CA GLN A 174 -8.63 -19.45 2.49
C GLN A 174 -9.06 -20.30 3.69
N GLY A 175 -9.15 -21.61 3.50
CA GLY A 175 -9.52 -22.59 4.52
C GLY A 175 -10.99 -22.51 4.97
N ARG A 176 -11.80 -21.71 4.27
CA ARG A 176 -13.22 -21.42 4.54
C ARG A 176 -14.04 -21.41 3.25
N GLU A 177 -13.58 -22.12 2.22
CA GLU A 177 -14.13 -22.06 0.86
C GLU A 177 -15.59 -22.51 0.82
N ALA A 178 -15.98 -23.44 1.71
CA ALA A 178 -17.34 -23.96 1.82
C ALA A 178 -18.37 -22.93 2.32
N GLU A 179 -17.94 -21.85 2.97
CA GLU A 179 -18.82 -20.79 3.49
C GLU A 179 -19.42 -19.91 2.37
N GLY A 180 -18.92 -20.04 1.14
CA GLY A 180 -19.43 -19.31 -0.02
C GLY A 180 -18.46 -18.28 -0.57
N ALA A 181 -18.93 -17.58 -1.59
CA ALA A 181 -18.15 -16.61 -2.34
C ALA A 181 -18.57 -15.18 -1.95
N PHE A 182 -17.60 -14.30 -1.80
CA PHE A 182 -17.79 -12.89 -1.47
C PHE A 182 -17.76 -12.05 -2.74
N THR A 183 -18.65 -11.07 -2.82
CA THR A 183 -18.61 -10.04 -3.86
C THR A 183 -18.72 -8.66 -3.23
N PHE A 184 -17.70 -7.85 -3.42
CA PHE A 184 -17.64 -6.48 -2.91
C PHE A 184 -16.75 -5.61 -3.80
N GLN A 185 -16.90 -4.30 -3.64
CA GLN A 185 -16.16 -3.31 -4.41
C GLN A 185 -15.71 -2.13 -3.57
N ALA A 186 -14.67 -1.45 -4.06
CA ALA A 186 -14.32 -0.10 -3.66
C ALA A 186 -14.37 0.81 -4.89
N ALA A 187 -15.12 1.91 -4.78
CA ALA A 187 -15.14 2.99 -5.77
C ALA A 187 -14.44 4.23 -5.21
N LEU A 188 -13.47 4.76 -5.94
CA LEU A 188 -12.71 5.96 -5.63
C LEU A 188 -13.17 7.05 -6.61
N HIS A 189 -13.89 8.05 -6.10
CA HIS A 189 -14.32 9.18 -6.92
C HIS A 189 -13.25 10.26 -6.96
N ARG A 190 -13.14 10.95 -8.09
CA ARG A 190 -12.18 12.05 -8.30
C ARG A 190 -12.24 13.15 -7.24
N ASN A 191 -13.40 13.37 -6.63
CA ASN A 191 -13.59 14.35 -5.56
C ASN A 191 -13.12 13.87 -4.17
N GLY A 192 -12.54 12.68 -4.05
CA GLY A 192 -12.10 12.10 -2.78
C GLY A 192 -13.15 11.24 -2.07
N THR A 193 -14.37 11.12 -2.60
CA THR A 193 -15.37 10.22 -2.03
C THR A 193 -14.94 8.77 -2.24
N ILE A 194 -15.01 7.95 -1.20
CA ILE A 194 -14.77 6.51 -1.28
C ILE A 194 -16.08 5.80 -0.97
N VAL A 195 -16.45 4.81 -1.79
CA VAL A 195 -17.63 3.98 -1.54
C VAL A 195 -17.21 2.53 -1.43
N PHE A 196 -17.57 1.88 -0.33
CA PHE A 196 -17.50 0.43 -0.19
C PHE A 196 -18.89 -0.13 -0.45
N GLY A 197 -18.99 -1.09 -1.37
CA GLY A 197 -20.24 -1.78 -1.68
C GLY A 197 -20.11 -3.27 -1.44
N TYR A 198 -21.10 -3.87 -0.80
CA TYR A 198 -21.15 -5.31 -0.53
C TYR A 198 -22.38 -5.92 -1.16
N ARG A 199 -22.18 -6.75 -2.20
CA ARG A 199 -23.28 -7.48 -2.85
C ARG A 199 -23.54 -8.78 -2.11
N ASP A 200 -22.50 -9.59 -1.97
CA ASP A 200 -22.56 -10.93 -1.40
C ASP A 200 -21.55 -11.07 -0.24
N VAL A 201 -22.06 -11.29 0.97
CA VAL A 201 -21.28 -11.52 2.20
C VAL A 201 -21.90 -12.73 2.89
N PRO A 202 -21.52 -13.96 2.49
CA PRO A 202 -22.21 -15.17 2.94
C PRO A 202 -21.85 -15.58 4.38
N LEU A 203 -20.78 -15.01 4.92
CA LEU A 203 -20.27 -15.26 6.26
C LEU A 203 -20.07 -13.93 7.00
N PRO A 204 -20.61 -13.77 8.22
CA PRO A 204 -20.40 -12.58 9.02
C PRO A 204 -18.90 -12.30 9.26
N VAL A 205 -18.49 -11.05 9.04
CA VAL A 205 -17.07 -10.63 9.10
C VAL A 205 -16.43 -10.94 10.45
N VAL A 206 -17.19 -10.82 11.55
CA VAL A 206 -16.75 -11.19 12.91
C VAL A 206 -16.30 -12.64 13.07
N LYS A 207 -16.70 -13.53 12.14
CA LYS A 207 -16.30 -14.95 12.14
C LYS A 207 -15.08 -15.22 11.26
N ILE A 208 -14.51 -14.23 10.57
CA ILE A 208 -13.32 -14.42 9.73
C ILE A 208 -12.08 -14.50 10.63
N ASN A 209 -11.22 -15.48 10.40
CA ASN A 209 -10.02 -15.68 11.19
C ASN A 209 -8.96 -14.61 10.83
N SER A 210 -8.37 -13.98 11.85
CA SER A 210 -7.33 -12.96 11.71
C SER A 210 -5.90 -13.45 12.01
N THR A 211 -5.71 -14.73 12.36
CA THR A 211 -4.40 -15.29 12.75
C THR A 211 -3.40 -15.35 11.61
N GLU A 212 -3.83 -15.82 10.43
CA GLU A 212 -2.93 -15.98 9.27
C GLU A 212 -2.84 -14.73 8.40
N HIS A 213 -3.86 -13.89 8.46
CA HIS A 213 -3.97 -12.65 7.69
C HIS A 213 -4.86 -11.68 8.46
N PRO A 214 -4.51 -10.38 8.54
CA PRO A 214 -5.33 -9.40 9.21
C PRO A 214 -6.72 -9.28 8.57
N VAL A 215 -7.72 -9.02 9.42
CA VAL A 215 -9.07 -8.63 8.99
C VAL A 215 -9.26 -7.15 9.31
N LYS A 216 -9.35 -6.31 8.28
CA LYS A 216 -9.45 -4.86 8.43
C LYS A 216 -10.47 -4.29 7.45
N ILE A 217 -11.25 -3.31 7.91
CA ILE A 217 -12.21 -2.58 7.07
C ILE A 217 -12.12 -1.11 7.41
N GLY A 218 -11.94 -0.30 6.37
CA GLY A 218 -11.82 1.14 6.48
C GLY A 218 -10.60 1.68 5.76
N LEU A 219 -10.06 2.77 6.28
CA LEU A 219 -9.02 3.57 5.65
C LEU A 219 -7.86 3.72 6.61
N SER A 220 -6.63 3.72 6.13
CA SER A 220 -5.48 4.07 6.96
C SER A 220 -4.37 4.71 6.14
N ASP A 221 -3.66 5.64 6.77
CA ASP A 221 -2.46 6.23 6.22
C ASP A 221 -1.35 6.37 7.28
N ALA A 222 -0.12 6.43 6.77
CA ALA A 222 1.09 6.35 7.56
C ALA A 222 2.23 7.14 6.92
N PHE A 223 3.23 7.49 7.71
CA PHE A 223 4.49 8.05 7.21
C PHE A 223 5.66 7.12 7.55
N MET A 224 6.72 7.19 6.75
CA MET A 224 7.98 6.49 7.05
C MET A 224 8.93 7.46 7.73
N ALA A 225 9.57 7.02 8.81
CA ALA A 225 10.69 7.73 9.42
C ALA A 225 11.93 6.84 9.46
N PHE A 226 13.09 7.48 9.44
CA PHE A 226 14.38 6.83 9.63
C PHE A 226 14.78 6.97 11.09
N ILE A 227 14.82 5.85 11.81
CA ILE A 227 15.39 5.84 13.16
C ILE A 227 16.83 5.39 13.04
N SER A 228 17.76 6.23 13.53
CA SER A 228 19.13 5.82 13.79
C SER A 228 19.13 4.87 14.99
N SER A 229 19.52 3.61 14.78
CA SER A 229 19.68 2.70 15.90
C SER A 229 20.83 3.17 16.79
N PRO A 230 20.63 3.37 18.11
CA PRO A 230 21.72 3.78 19.00
C PRO A 230 22.86 2.75 19.07
N GLN A 231 22.60 1.50 18.66
CA GLN A 231 23.61 0.43 18.60
C GLN A 231 24.33 0.35 17.25
N SER A 232 23.82 0.99 16.20
CA SER A 232 24.46 1.03 14.88
C SER A 232 23.97 2.27 14.11
N PRO A 233 24.60 3.44 14.30
CA PRO A 233 24.22 4.68 13.63
C PRO A 233 24.35 4.61 12.09
N GLU A 234 25.10 3.64 11.58
CA GLU A 234 25.22 3.36 10.14
C GLU A 234 24.01 2.57 9.57
N SER A 235 23.22 1.90 10.42
CA SER A 235 22.00 1.22 9.99
C SER A 235 20.79 2.14 10.17
N LYS A 236 20.37 2.78 9.06
CA LYS A 236 19.11 3.53 9.02
C LYS A 236 17.96 2.54 8.93
N ARG A 237 17.30 2.25 10.06
CA ARG A 237 16.09 1.42 10.08
C ARG A 237 14.90 2.28 9.65
N ARG A 238 14.17 1.82 8.64
CA ARG A 238 12.91 2.46 8.21
C ARG A 238 11.79 1.91 9.06
N THR A 239 11.07 2.80 9.73
CA THR A 239 9.88 2.45 10.51
C THR A 239 8.68 3.19 9.96
N ILE A 240 7.56 2.47 9.82
CA ILE A 240 6.31 3.05 9.35
C ILE A 240 5.42 3.37 10.54
N TYR A 241 4.91 4.59 10.57
CA TYR A 241 4.04 5.11 11.62
C TYR A 241 2.67 5.44 11.07
N GLU A 242 1.71 4.61 11.44
CA GLU A 242 0.30 4.87 11.23
C GLU A 242 -0.09 6.11 12.05
N TYR A 243 -0.67 7.11 11.40
CA TYR A 243 -1.06 8.35 12.08
C TYR A 243 -2.57 8.56 12.13
N HIS A 244 -3.32 7.91 11.24
CA HIS A 244 -4.78 7.92 11.29
C HIS A 244 -5.38 6.69 10.62
N ARG A 245 -6.49 6.22 11.19
CA ARG A 245 -7.24 5.07 10.73
C ARG A 245 -8.72 5.33 10.96
N VAL A 246 -9.53 5.02 9.94
CA VAL A 246 -10.98 4.90 10.05
C VAL A 246 -11.29 3.42 10.12
N GLU A 247 -11.94 2.97 11.19
CA GLU A 247 -12.41 1.59 11.32
C GLU A 247 -13.94 1.57 11.25
N VAL A 248 -14.46 0.69 10.40
CA VAL A 248 -15.89 0.46 10.28
C VAL A 248 -16.30 -0.73 11.13
N ASN A 249 -17.48 -0.65 11.75
CA ASN A 249 -18.02 -1.75 12.53
C ASN A 249 -18.32 -2.97 11.63
N THR A 250 -17.61 -4.06 11.89
CA THR A 250 -17.71 -5.34 11.17
C THR A 250 -19.12 -5.95 11.18
N THR A 251 -19.97 -5.63 12.17
CA THR A 251 -21.36 -6.16 12.24
C THR A 251 -22.27 -5.57 11.17
N ASP A 252 -21.92 -4.39 10.66
CA ASP A 252 -22.74 -3.63 9.70
C ASP A 252 -22.41 -4.04 8.25
N ILE A 253 -21.41 -4.90 8.08
CA ILE A 253 -20.98 -5.46 6.80
C ILE A 253 -21.80 -6.73 6.54
N VAL A 254 -22.86 -6.55 5.77
CA VAL A 254 -23.80 -7.60 5.40
C VAL A 254 -24.04 -7.56 3.90
N SER A 255 -24.68 -8.60 3.35
CA SER A 255 -25.07 -8.60 1.94
C SER A 255 -26.03 -7.45 1.67
N ARG A 256 -25.81 -6.73 0.56
CA ARG A 256 -26.55 -5.51 0.19
C ARG A 256 -26.37 -4.40 1.24
N SER A 257 -25.13 -4.09 1.61
CA SER A 257 -24.84 -2.86 2.36
C SER A 257 -23.76 -2.04 1.67
N ALA A 258 -23.66 -0.77 2.03
CA ALA A 258 -22.65 0.14 1.51
C ALA A 258 -22.18 1.13 2.57
N PHE A 259 -20.98 1.68 2.39
CA PHE A 259 -20.41 2.72 3.23
C PHE A 259 -19.85 3.82 2.34
N VAL A 260 -20.09 5.06 2.71
CA VAL A 260 -19.59 6.22 1.98
C VAL A 260 -18.69 7.01 2.91
N PHE A 261 -17.45 7.23 2.49
CA PHE A 261 -16.47 8.08 3.16
C PHE A 261 -16.36 9.39 2.37
N SER A 262 -16.63 10.49 3.05
CA SER A 262 -16.54 11.85 2.50
C SER A 262 -15.25 12.49 2.99
N LEU A 263 -14.41 12.92 2.05
CA LEU A 263 -13.15 13.62 2.34
C LEU A 263 -13.44 14.92 3.11
N LEU A 264 -12.63 15.19 4.11
CA LEU A 264 -12.67 16.43 4.89
C LEU A 264 -11.52 17.37 4.49
N PRO A 265 -11.70 18.69 4.63
CA PRO A 265 -10.64 19.67 4.39
C PRO A 265 -9.39 19.37 5.24
N THR A 266 -8.21 19.45 4.63
CA THR A 266 -6.92 19.25 5.32
C THR A 266 -5.99 20.44 5.08
N CYS A 267 -5.01 20.66 5.95
CA CYS A 267 -4.04 21.74 5.79
C CYS A 267 -3.31 21.69 4.43
N LEU A 268 -2.98 20.47 3.97
CA LEU A 268 -2.26 20.22 2.72
C LEU A 268 -2.96 20.71 1.45
N GLN A 269 -4.26 21.04 1.52
CA GLN A 269 -4.99 21.60 0.39
C GLN A 269 -4.65 23.07 0.11
N HIS A 270 -4.10 23.78 1.09
CA HIS A 270 -3.78 25.20 0.97
C HIS A 270 -2.41 25.39 0.32
N THR A 271 -2.36 26.28 -0.67
CA THR A 271 -1.18 26.40 -1.57
C THR A 271 -0.30 27.62 -1.27
N ASN A 272 -0.71 28.46 -0.32
CA ASN A 272 0.05 29.63 0.13
C ASN A 272 -0.18 29.90 1.61
N CYS A 273 0.68 30.73 2.19
CA CYS A 273 0.67 31.05 3.62
C CYS A 273 -0.66 31.64 4.07
N ASP A 274 -1.20 32.63 3.35
CA ASP A 274 -2.44 33.31 3.74
C ASP A 274 -3.62 32.33 3.81
N GLN A 275 -3.77 31.46 2.81
CA GLN A 275 -4.78 30.40 2.83
C GLN A 275 -4.56 29.42 3.98
N CYS A 276 -3.30 29.08 4.27
CA CYS A 276 -2.96 28.13 5.32
C CYS A 276 -3.34 28.64 6.72
N ILE A 277 -2.95 29.88 7.03
CA ILE A 277 -3.06 30.47 8.38
C ILE A 277 -4.47 31.04 8.63
N HIS A 278 -5.09 31.65 7.63
CA HIS A 278 -6.39 32.33 7.78
C HIS A 278 -7.60 31.51 7.32
N SER A 279 -7.42 30.22 7.02
CA SER A 279 -8.51 29.34 6.60
C SER A 279 -9.53 29.11 7.70
N ASN A 280 -10.81 29.29 7.37
CA ASN A 280 -11.94 28.90 8.22
C ASN A 280 -12.34 27.42 8.06
N LEU A 281 -11.71 26.69 7.14
CA LEU A 281 -12.06 25.29 6.83
C LEU A 281 -11.24 24.28 7.62
N THR A 282 -10.09 24.70 8.14
CA THR A 282 -9.07 23.84 8.73
C THR A 282 -8.53 24.49 9.99
N THR A 283 -8.15 23.71 11.01
CA THR A 283 -7.62 24.22 12.27
C THR A 283 -6.28 23.57 12.59
N GLY A 284 -5.41 24.29 13.30
CA GLY A 284 -4.09 23.79 13.69
C GLY A 284 -3.09 23.61 12.53
N CYS A 285 -3.29 24.33 11.44
CA CYS A 285 -2.35 24.35 10.31
C CYS A 285 -1.19 25.30 10.58
N GLY A 286 -0.03 24.97 10.01
CA GLY A 286 1.17 25.79 9.98
C GLY A 286 1.72 25.88 8.57
N TRP A 287 2.33 27.02 8.24
CA TRP A 287 3.03 27.21 6.98
C TRP A 287 4.53 27.00 7.17
N CYS A 288 5.15 26.21 6.30
CA CYS A 288 6.60 26.11 6.22
C CYS A 288 7.10 26.79 4.95
N ASN A 289 7.80 27.91 5.08
CA ASN A 289 8.25 28.69 3.94
C ASN A 289 9.38 28.01 3.17
N ILE A 290 10.25 27.26 3.84
CA ILE A 290 11.32 26.53 3.14
C ILE A 290 10.72 25.45 2.21
N LEU A 291 9.69 24.75 2.67
CA LEU A 291 9.01 23.71 1.90
C LEU A 291 7.87 24.25 1.01
N GLN A 292 7.50 25.52 1.16
CA GLN A 292 6.32 26.13 0.53
C GLN A 292 5.06 25.28 0.72
N ARG A 293 4.83 24.80 1.95
CA ARG A 293 3.80 23.80 2.26
C ARG A 293 3.03 24.12 3.53
N CYS A 294 1.72 23.98 3.44
CA CYS A 294 0.83 24.01 4.60
C CYS A 294 0.65 22.61 5.18
N SER A 295 0.88 22.42 6.48
CA SER A 295 0.64 21.13 7.16
C SER A 295 0.32 21.36 8.63
N ASP A 296 -0.29 20.38 9.27
CA ASP A 296 -0.40 20.29 10.73
C ASP A 296 0.78 19.53 11.37
N GLY A 297 1.79 19.18 10.54
CA GLY A 297 2.99 18.46 10.93
C GLY A 297 2.83 16.94 11.03
N ILE A 298 1.66 16.38 10.70
CA ILE A 298 1.39 14.93 10.73
C ILE A 298 0.84 14.47 9.38
N ASP A 299 1.74 14.17 8.45
CA ASP A 299 1.39 13.64 7.12
C ASP A 299 2.51 12.75 6.54
N ARG A 300 2.33 12.20 5.33
CA ARG A 300 3.32 11.33 4.65
C ARG A 300 4.73 11.94 4.58
N HIS A 301 4.83 13.26 4.48
CA HIS A 301 6.06 14.03 4.41
C HIS A 301 6.47 14.61 5.78
N ARG A 302 6.12 13.95 6.88
CA ARG A 302 6.49 14.39 8.22
C ARG A 302 8.00 14.41 8.46
N GLN A 303 8.75 13.50 7.83
CA GLN A 303 10.19 13.42 8.03
C GLN A 303 10.89 14.71 7.57
N GLU A 304 10.62 15.17 6.34
CA GLU A 304 11.16 16.45 5.84
C GLU A 304 10.66 17.64 6.68
N TRP A 305 9.41 17.61 7.14
CA TRP A 305 8.85 18.66 7.99
C TRP A 305 9.67 18.86 9.28
N LEU A 306 10.12 17.76 9.88
CA LEU A 306 11.00 17.79 11.04
C LEU A 306 12.44 18.18 10.67
N GLU A 307 12.97 17.68 9.56
CA GLU A 307 14.35 17.98 9.11
C GLU A 307 14.56 19.47 8.85
N PHE A 308 13.54 20.17 8.31
CA PHE A 308 13.57 21.61 8.09
C PHE A 308 13.08 22.43 9.28
N SER A 309 12.82 21.81 10.43
CA SER A 309 12.38 22.50 11.66
C SER A 309 11.10 23.33 11.49
N CYS A 310 10.24 22.94 10.53
CA CYS A 310 8.99 23.62 10.21
C CYS A 310 8.02 23.69 11.40
N SER A 311 8.13 22.78 12.37
CA SER A 311 7.29 22.76 13.57
C SER A 311 7.48 23.99 14.47
N GLU A 312 8.67 24.58 14.50
CA GLU A 312 8.93 25.80 15.27
C GLU A 312 8.60 27.04 14.44
N GLU A 313 8.97 27.03 13.15
CA GLU A 313 8.59 28.09 12.20
C GLU A 313 7.08 28.34 12.18
N ALA A 314 6.28 27.28 12.10
CA ALA A 314 4.83 27.35 12.07
C ALA A 314 4.17 27.91 13.34
N LYS A 315 4.86 27.92 14.50
CA LYS A 315 4.33 28.47 15.75
C LYS A 315 4.58 29.97 15.89
N GLU A 316 5.65 30.46 15.28
CA GLU A 316 6.17 31.81 15.50
C GLU A 316 6.03 32.71 14.26
N GLY A 317 5.94 32.14 13.06
CA GLY A 317 5.93 32.87 11.80
C GLY A 317 4.56 33.41 11.39
N THR A 318 4.51 34.69 11.05
CA THR A 318 3.40 35.31 10.31
C THR A 318 3.72 35.36 8.82
N CYS A 319 2.71 35.45 7.96
CA CYS A 319 2.95 35.42 6.51
C CYS A 319 3.76 36.63 6.02
N GLU A 320 3.68 37.74 6.76
CA GLU A 320 4.39 38.99 6.53
C GLU A 320 5.91 38.86 6.74
N ASP A 321 6.35 37.94 7.60
CA ASP A 321 7.77 37.70 7.88
C ASP A 321 8.52 37.18 6.64
N TYR A 322 7.79 36.56 5.70
CA TYR A 322 8.36 36.01 4.47
C TYR A 322 8.44 37.01 3.32
N ILE A 323 7.74 38.14 3.42
CA ILE A 323 7.77 39.19 2.38
C ILE A 323 9.11 39.95 2.41
N GLN A 324 9.82 39.98 3.55
CA GLN A 324 11.07 40.71 3.72
C GLN A 324 12.34 39.93 3.32
N GLY A 325 12.24 38.62 3.05
CA GLY A 325 13.39 37.78 2.65
C GLY A 325 13.74 37.81 1.16
N GLY A 326 12.90 38.43 0.32
CA GLY A 326 13.02 38.38 -1.15
C GLY A 326 14.05 39.29 -1.79
N ALA A 327 14.76 40.14 -1.03
CA ALA A 327 15.71 41.10 -1.60
C ALA A 327 17.20 40.78 -1.40
N ASP A 328 17.62 40.00 -0.40
CA ASP A 328 19.07 39.86 -0.10
C ASP A 328 19.49 38.48 0.46
N SER A 329 18.97 37.38 -0.11
CA SER A 329 19.60 36.06 0.09
C SER A 329 19.51 35.19 -1.17
N SER A 330 20.30 35.56 -2.18
CA SER A 330 20.62 34.65 -3.28
C SER A 330 21.53 33.52 -2.79
N MET A 331 20.95 32.46 -2.25
CA MET A 331 21.55 31.13 -2.28
C MET A 331 20.73 30.31 -3.27
N SER A 332 21.13 30.41 -4.54
CA SER A 332 20.59 29.59 -5.62
C SER A 332 20.76 28.10 -5.29
N PRO A 333 19.72 27.27 -5.39
CA PRO A 333 19.94 25.84 -5.45
C PRO A 333 20.64 25.51 -6.77
N PHE A 334 21.75 24.78 -6.64
CA PHE A 334 22.58 24.23 -7.72
C PHE A 334 21.70 23.58 -8.79
N SER A 335 21.44 24.29 -9.88
CA SER A 335 20.88 23.73 -11.09
C SER A 335 22.03 23.05 -11.83
N SER A 336 22.11 21.72 -11.74
CA SER A 336 22.98 20.95 -12.65
C SER A 336 22.40 21.06 -14.07
N PRO A 337 23.18 21.45 -15.09
CA PRO A 337 22.65 21.59 -16.44
C PRO A 337 22.36 20.20 -17.03
N VAL A 338 21.11 19.98 -17.43
CA VAL A 338 20.73 18.93 -18.37
C VAL A 338 21.35 19.24 -19.73
N PRO A 339 22.13 18.36 -20.36
CA PRO A 339 22.62 18.60 -21.72
C PRO A 339 21.45 18.58 -22.70
N ALA A 340 21.34 19.65 -23.50
CA ALA A 340 20.37 19.79 -24.56
C ALA A 340 20.53 18.66 -25.60
N ALA A 341 19.48 17.84 -25.77
CA ALA A 341 19.40 16.86 -26.84
C ALA A 341 19.05 17.55 -28.16
N THR A 342 19.91 17.36 -29.16
CA THR A 342 19.71 17.74 -30.57
C THR A 342 18.83 16.66 -31.26
N PRO A 343 17.97 16.99 -32.25
CA PRO A 343 16.95 16.06 -32.75
C PRO A 343 17.39 15.25 -34.00
N SER A 344 17.11 13.93 -34.00
CA SER A 344 16.69 13.07 -35.15
C SER A 344 16.88 11.57 -34.82
N PRO A 345 16.24 10.61 -35.53
CA PRO A 345 14.93 10.60 -36.18
C PRO A 345 14.03 9.44 -35.66
N ALA A 346 12.77 9.47 -36.09
CA ALA A 346 11.67 8.58 -35.72
C ALA A 346 11.98 7.06 -35.71
N ALA A 347 11.53 6.38 -34.66
CA ALA A 347 11.30 4.94 -34.65
C ALA A 347 9.94 4.64 -33.99
N ARG A 348 9.21 3.71 -34.62
CA ARG A 348 7.78 3.42 -34.49
C ARG A 348 7.36 2.87 -33.11
N PRO A 349 6.07 3.01 -32.72
CA PRO A 349 5.52 2.37 -31.52
C PRO A 349 5.39 0.86 -31.72
N GLY A 350 5.92 0.08 -30.78
CA GLY A 350 5.63 -1.35 -30.67
C GLY A 350 4.20 -1.58 -30.21
N SER A 351 3.47 -2.38 -30.98
CA SER A 351 2.08 -2.77 -30.73
C SER A 351 1.96 -3.68 -29.48
N PRO A 352 0.88 -3.59 -28.71
CA PRO A 352 0.58 -4.53 -27.63
C PRO A 352 0.13 -5.88 -28.21
N VAL A 353 0.65 -6.96 -27.62
CA VAL A 353 0.23 -8.33 -27.93
C VAL A 353 -1.13 -8.59 -27.29
N THR A 354 -2.16 -8.53 -28.11
CA THR A 354 -3.44 -9.24 -27.94
C THR A 354 -3.73 -9.85 -29.28
N GLU A 355 -3.87 -11.18 -29.37
CA GLU A 355 -4.78 -11.74 -30.36
C GLU A 355 -5.32 -13.10 -29.94
N ASP A 356 -6.60 -13.22 -30.28
CA ASP A 356 -7.55 -14.25 -29.95
C ASP A 356 -7.31 -15.56 -30.71
N VAL A 357 -7.78 -16.65 -30.12
CA VAL A 357 -7.85 -17.96 -30.76
C VAL A 357 -9.06 -17.98 -31.71
N GLN A 358 -8.82 -18.05 -33.01
CA GLN A 358 -9.79 -18.59 -33.98
C GLN A 358 -9.13 -19.29 -35.17
N THR A 359 -9.83 -20.32 -35.62
CA THR A 359 -9.40 -21.49 -36.39
C THR A 359 -9.28 -21.23 -37.90
N GLY A 360 -8.18 -21.68 -38.55
CA GLY A 360 -8.03 -21.73 -40.02
C GLY A 360 -6.69 -22.31 -40.50
N SER A 361 -6.71 -23.13 -41.55
CA SER A 361 -5.62 -24.01 -42.10
C SER A 361 -4.52 -23.28 -42.92
N PRO A 362 -3.40 -23.95 -43.31
CA PRO A 362 -2.07 -23.35 -43.47
C PRO A 362 -1.72 -22.90 -44.89
N GLY A 363 -0.86 -21.87 -44.98
CA GLY A 363 -0.14 -21.44 -46.17
C GLY A 363 1.27 -20.96 -45.79
N GLU A 364 2.24 -21.23 -46.66
CA GLU A 364 3.69 -21.30 -46.46
C GLU A 364 4.43 -20.04 -45.95
N GLU A 365 5.63 -20.32 -45.44
CA GLU A 365 6.57 -19.53 -44.65
C GLU A 365 7.27 -18.36 -45.36
N GLU A 366 7.53 -17.27 -44.62
CA GLU A 366 8.81 -16.55 -44.64
C GLU A 366 9.30 -16.35 -43.19
N PRO A 367 10.58 -16.61 -42.84
CA PRO A 367 11.05 -16.51 -41.46
C PRO A 367 11.41 -15.06 -41.09
N PRO A 368 10.95 -14.52 -39.94
CA PRO A 368 11.26 -13.16 -39.52
C PRO A 368 12.69 -13.01 -38.97
N GLU A 369 13.33 -11.87 -39.29
CA GLU A 369 14.73 -11.45 -39.12
C GLU A 369 15.40 -11.60 -37.72
N HIS A 370 14.75 -12.20 -36.72
CA HIS A 370 15.31 -12.36 -35.37
C HIS A 370 15.57 -13.82 -34.97
N THR A 371 15.16 -14.81 -35.77
CA THR A 371 15.44 -16.23 -35.49
C THR A 371 16.94 -16.54 -35.55
N ALA A 372 17.68 -15.92 -36.47
CA ALA A 372 19.12 -16.11 -36.61
C ALA A 372 19.92 -15.58 -35.39
N ILE A 373 19.48 -14.46 -34.82
CA ILE A 373 20.14 -13.85 -33.65
C ILE A 373 19.85 -14.66 -32.39
N ILE A 374 18.59 -15.08 -32.19
CA ILE A 374 18.20 -15.91 -31.04
C ILE A 374 18.89 -17.27 -31.13
N ALA A 375 18.96 -17.89 -32.31
CA ALA A 375 19.69 -19.14 -32.52
C ALA A 375 21.20 -18.98 -32.23
N GLY A 376 21.80 -17.84 -32.61
CA GLY A 376 23.20 -17.54 -32.30
C GLY A 376 23.49 -17.40 -30.81
N VAL A 377 22.62 -16.72 -30.06
CA VAL A 377 22.75 -16.56 -28.60
C VAL A 377 22.57 -17.90 -27.88
N VAL A 378 21.58 -18.68 -28.29
CA VAL A 378 21.34 -20.02 -27.72
C VAL A 378 22.51 -20.95 -28.01
N ALA A 379 23.04 -20.94 -29.25
CA ALA A 379 24.21 -21.73 -29.61
C ALA A 379 25.44 -21.35 -28.78
N ALA A 380 25.69 -20.05 -28.56
CA ALA A 380 26.79 -19.56 -27.73
C ALA A 380 26.66 -20.00 -26.26
N LEU A 381 25.45 -19.96 -25.69
CA LEU A 381 25.18 -20.42 -24.33
C LEU A 381 25.40 -21.94 -24.19
N VAL A 382 24.94 -22.73 -25.16
CA VAL A 382 25.16 -24.18 -25.16
C VAL A 382 26.65 -24.51 -25.27
N LEU A 383 27.41 -23.77 -26.09
CA LEU A 383 28.85 -23.94 -26.23
C LEU A 383 29.60 -23.61 -24.94
N LEU A 384 29.19 -22.55 -24.23
CA LEU A 384 29.74 -22.20 -22.90
C LEU A 384 29.46 -23.29 -21.85
N VAL A 385 28.25 -23.84 -21.82
CA VAL A 385 27.92 -24.95 -20.91
C VAL A 385 28.74 -26.19 -21.26
N PHE A 386 28.91 -26.50 -22.54
CA PHE A 386 29.72 -27.64 -22.97
C PHE A 386 31.20 -27.48 -22.59
N LEU A 387 31.78 -26.29 -22.79
CA LEU A 387 33.17 -26.00 -22.42
C LEU A 387 33.40 -26.05 -20.90
N THR A 388 32.45 -25.58 -20.10
CA THR A 388 32.55 -25.67 -18.63
C THR A 388 32.45 -27.12 -18.16
N LEU A 389 31.56 -27.93 -18.73
CA LEU A 389 31.49 -29.36 -18.45
C LEU A 389 32.76 -30.11 -18.88
N LEU A 390 33.35 -29.77 -20.02
CA LEU A 390 34.64 -30.32 -20.45
C LEU A 390 35.78 -29.93 -19.51
N ALA A 391 35.82 -28.68 -19.05
CA ALA A 391 36.83 -28.23 -18.09
C ALA A 391 36.70 -28.97 -16.75
N VAL A 392 35.48 -29.13 -16.24
CA VAL A 392 35.20 -29.91 -15.02
C VAL A 392 35.56 -31.40 -15.21
N TYR A 393 35.22 -31.97 -16.37
CA TYR A 393 35.59 -33.34 -16.71
C TYR A 393 37.11 -33.51 -16.80
N TYR A 394 37.81 -32.57 -17.44
CA TYR A 394 39.27 -32.60 -17.56
C TYR A 394 39.95 -32.51 -16.18
N ILE A 395 39.51 -31.59 -15.32
CA ILE A 395 40.01 -31.45 -13.94
C ILE A 395 39.78 -32.75 -13.14
N ASN A 396 38.61 -33.39 -13.30
CA ASN A 396 38.29 -34.63 -12.60
C ASN A 396 39.01 -35.88 -13.15
N THR A 397 39.36 -35.89 -14.44
CA THR A 397 40.06 -37.02 -15.08
C THR A 397 41.57 -36.91 -15.07
N HIS A 398 42.10 -35.70 -14.90
CA HIS A 398 43.51 -35.42 -14.72
C HIS A 398 43.73 -34.73 -13.37
N PRO A 399 43.63 -35.47 -12.24
CA PRO A 399 43.97 -34.93 -10.94
C PRO A 399 45.47 -34.67 -10.90
N THR A 400 45.89 -33.44 -11.21
CA THR A 400 47.22 -32.97 -10.87
C THR A 400 47.36 -33.08 -9.35
N VAL A 401 48.28 -33.93 -8.92
CA VAL A 401 48.59 -34.20 -7.51
C VAL A 401 48.79 -32.89 -6.76
N ALA A 402 48.05 -32.79 -5.65
CA ALA A 402 47.98 -31.80 -4.58
C ALA A 402 48.99 -30.61 -4.52
N PRO A 403 48.55 -29.47 -3.94
CA PRO A 403 49.42 -28.35 -3.61
C PRO A 403 50.33 -28.69 -2.42
N PRO A 404 51.58 -28.21 -2.36
CA PRO A 404 52.29 -28.09 -1.10
C PRO A 404 52.01 -26.71 -0.51
N PHE A 405 51.16 -26.69 0.52
CA PHE A 405 51.20 -25.67 1.55
C PHE A 405 52.60 -25.65 2.20
N TYR A 406 53.06 -24.45 2.56
CA TYR A 406 54.18 -24.16 3.46
C TYR A 406 55.60 -24.61 3.05
N LEU A 407 56.40 -23.65 2.56
CA LEU A 407 57.79 -23.44 2.99
C LEU A 407 58.31 -22.10 2.45
N MET A 408 58.99 -21.35 3.33
CA MET A 408 59.68 -20.06 3.14
C MET A 408 58.89 -18.79 3.51
N GLN A 409 58.94 -18.51 4.81
CA GLN A 409 59.67 -17.38 5.42
C GLN A 409 59.21 -15.96 5.10
#